data_AF-A0A3D5K183-F1
#
_entry.id   AF-A0A3D5K183-F1
#
_cell.length_a   1.000
_cell.length_b   1.000
_cell.length_c   1.000
_cell.angle_alpha   90.00
_cell.angle_beta   90.00
_cell.angle_gamma   90.00
#
_symmetry.space_group_name_H-M   'P 1'
#
loop_
_entity.id
_entity.type
_entity.pdbx_description
1 polymer ?
#
loop_
_entity_poly.entity_id
_entity_poly.type
_entity_poly.pdbx_seq_one_letter_code
_entity_poly.pdbx_strand_id
1 'polypeptide(L)'
;MVSNDDTLFDKVVNLSKRRGFVFQSADIYGGFRSTYDYGPIGVLLLRNVKEQWWRTMVQLRHDVVGLDASILSPPAVWQASGHLANFTDPLVDCRDCGARHRLDKLDDPDTCPSCSKSGTFTEAREFNLMFKTHAGPMVESAAEVYLRPETAQGMFVNFTNVLNTSRKKPPFGIAQIGKSFRNEITPGNFVFRTREFEQMEMEFFVPPDDSPEWYRHWCDARMAWYHDLGMPTDKLRLREHDDDELSHYSTATADVEFLFPWGWDELEGIANRTDFDLKQHAEHSGTKLEYHDPASGDRYVPHVIEPAAGATRTAMAFLMAAYDEEEVNDDVRTVLRLDSRLAPYKVAVLPLSKKPELI
;
A
#
# COMPACT_ATOMS: atom_id res chain seq x y z
N MET A 1 -25.62 9.73 -10.60
CA MET A 1 -25.36 9.54 -9.15
C MET A 1 -25.24 8.05 -8.94
N VAL A 2 -24.02 7.57 -8.67
CA VAL A 2 -23.79 6.17 -8.29
C VAL A 2 -24.41 5.99 -6.91
N SER A 3 -25.38 5.08 -6.78
CA SER A 3 -25.94 4.72 -5.48
C SER A 3 -24.86 3.96 -4.71
N ASN A 4 -24.26 4.58 -3.68
CA ASN A 4 -23.40 3.84 -2.76
C ASN A 4 -24.30 2.96 -1.90
N ASP A 5 -24.05 1.65 -1.88
CA ASP A 5 -24.76 0.76 -0.94
C ASP A 5 -24.07 0.89 0.41
N ASP A 6 -24.67 1.69 1.30
CA ASP A 6 -24.16 1.94 2.65
C ASP A 6 -24.02 0.64 3.48
N THR A 7 -24.68 -0.44 3.06
CA THR A 7 -24.60 -1.76 3.72
C THR A 7 -23.50 -2.67 3.18
N LEU A 8 -22.87 -2.30 2.05
CA LEU A 8 -21.86 -3.13 1.38
C LEU A 8 -20.67 -3.43 2.29
N PHE A 9 -20.24 -2.44 3.09
CA PHE A 9 -19.13 -2.63 4.01
C PHE A 9 -19.39 -3.75 5.01
N ASP A 10 -20.52 -3.69 5.71
CA ASP A 10 -20.90 -4.69 6.70
C ASP A 10 -21.12 -6.06 6.06
N LYS A 11 -21.73 -6.10 4.87
CA LYS A 11 -21.91 -7.34 4.10
C LYS A 11 -20.57 -8.01 3.78
N VAL A 12 -19.59 -7.24 3.30
CA VAL A 12 -18.26 -7.76 2.93
C VAL A 12 -17.44 -8.16 4.15
N VAL A 13 -17.49 -7.40 5.25
CA VAL A 13 -16.83 -7.76 6.52
C VAL A 13 -17.41 -9.07 7.06
N ASN A 14 -18.73 -9.20 7.07
CA ASN A 14 -19.41 -10.42 7.50
C ASN A 14 -19.13 -11.62 6.58
N LEU A 15 -19.09 -11.42 5.26
CA LEU A 15 -18.67 -12.46 4.31
C LEU A 15 -17.24 -12.89 4.59
N SER A 16 -16.34 -11.93 4.82
CA SER A 16 -14.92 -12.17 5.03
C SER A 16 -14.67 -13.06 6.24
N LYS A 17 -15.36 -12.78 7.36
CA LYS A 17 -15.30 -13.62 8.56
C LYS A 17 -15.90 -15.01 8.34
N ARG A 18 -17.08 -15.10 7.71
CA ARG A 18 -17.81 -16.37 7.53
C ARG A 18 -17.16 -17.32 6.52
N ARG A 19 -16.49 -16.79 5.50
CA ARG A 19 -15.90 -17.58 4.40
C ARG A 19 -14.38 -17.72 4.48
N GLY A 20 -13.74 -17.13 5.49
CA GLY A 20 -12.31 -17.28 5.69
C GLY A 20 -11.45 -16.44 4.75
N PHE A 21 -11.87 -15.20 4.50
CA PHE A 21 -11.01 -14.19 3.86
C PHE A 21 -10.11 -13.53 4.88
N VAL A 22 -10.68 -12.86 5.89
CA VAL A 22 -9.93 -12.05 6.85
C VAL A 22 -10.49 -12.25 8.24
N PHE A 23 -9.59 -12.40 9.21
CA PHE A 23 -9.87 -12.54 10.63
C PHE A 23 -9.18 -11.43 11.43
N GLN A 24 -9.77 -11.08 12.57
CA GLN A 24 -9.10 -10.23 13.55
C GLN A 24 -7.87 -10.97 14.07
N SER A 25 -6.68 -10.37 13.97
CA SER A 25 -5.48 -11.03 14.49
C SER A 25 -5.57 -11.17 16.00
N ALA A 26 -5.08 -12.29 16.52
CA ALA A 26 -5.14 -12.67 17.94
C ALA A 26 -6.57 -12.69 18.54
N ASP A 27 -7.60 -13.03 17.75
CA ASP A 27 -9.02 -13.01 18.15
C ASP A 27 -9.28 -13.72 19.50
N ILE A 28 -8.70 -14.92 19.70
CA ILE A 28 -8.86 -15.70 20.94
C ILE A 28 -8.22 -15.05 22.18
N TYR A 29 -7.35 -14.05 21.98
CA TYR A 29 -6.71 -13.26 23.03
C TYR A 29 -7.34 -11.87 23.21
N GLY A 30 -8.51 -11.63 22.61
CA GLY A 30 -9.20 -10.33 22.65
C GLY A 30 -8.88 -9.42 21.46
N GLY A 31 -8.13 -9.92 20.48
CA GLY A 31 -7.78 -9.21 19.26
C GLY A 31 -6.62 -8.22 19.45
N PHE A 32 -5.78 -8.08 18.41
CA PHE A 32 -4.78 -7.03 18.33
C PHE A 32 -5.21 -5.95 17.32
N ARG A 33 -5.56 -4.78 17.85
CA ARG A 33 -6.21 -3.69 17.09
C ARG A 33 -5.39 -3.28 15.85
N SER A 34 -6.06 -3.20 14.70
CA SER A 34 -5.47 -2.87 13.39
C SER A 34 -4.40 -3.82 12.88
N THR A 35 -4.50 -5.08 13.27
CA THR A 35 -3.79 -6.19 12.64
C THR A 35 -4.79 -7.29 12.31
N TYR A 36 -4.60 -7.93 11.16
CA TYR A 36 -5.56 -8.87 10.59
C TYR A 36 -4.83 -10.04 9.96
N ASP A 37 -5.43 -11.22 10.08
CA ASP A 37 -4.89 -12.47 9.53
C ASP A 37 -5.73 -12.87 8.30
N TYR A 38 -5.06 -13.21 7.20
CA TYR A 38 -5.73 -13.69 5.99
C TYR A 38 -5.99 -15.19 6.09
N GLY A 39 -7.26 -15.59 6.07
CA GLY A 39 -7.70 -16.98 6.14
C GLY A 39 -7.46 -17.77 4.84
N PRO A 40 -7.89 -19.04 4.76
CA PRO A 40 -7.58 -19.93 3.63
C PRO A 40 -7.99 -19.39 2.26
N ILE A 41 -9.10 -18.65 2.17
CA ILE A 41 -9.55 -18.05 0.89
C ILE A 41 -8.88 -16.69 0.68
N GLY A 42 -8.73 -15.90 1.75
CA GLY A 42 -8.15 -14.57 1.66
C GLY A 42 -6.68 -14.58 1.30
N VAL A 43 -5.91 -15.54 1.80
CA VAL A 43 -4.49 -15.69 1.45
C VAL A 43 -4.32 -15.98 -0.05
N LEU A 44 -5.25 -16.74 -0.64
CA LEU A 44 -5.24 -17.03 -2.08
C LEU A 44 -5.63 -15.80 -2.89
N LEU A 45 -6.64 -15.03 -2.47
CA LEU A 45 -7.00 -13.77 -3.12
C LEU A 45 -5.83 -12.78 -3.09
N LEU A 46 -5.28 -12.52 -1.90
CA LEU A 46 -4.17 -11.59 -1.71
C LEU A 46 -2.94 -12.02 -2.52
N ARG A 47 -2.63 -13.32 -2.53
CA ARG A 47 -1.56 -13.87 -3.37
C ARG A 47 -1.85 -13.63 -4.85
N ASN A 48 -3.05 -13.97 -5.33
CA ASN A 48 -3.39 -13.79 -6.74
C ASN A 48 -3.25 -12.32 -7.18
N VAL A 49 -3.69 -11.38 -6.35
CA VAL A 49 -3.51 -9.93 -6.60
C VAL A 49 -2.02 -9.58 -6.75
N LYS A 50 -1.19 -9.99 -5.79
CA LYS A 50 0.26 -9.74 -5.81
C LYS A 50 0.95 -10.39 -7.00
N GLU A 51 0.59 -11.62 -7.34
CA GLU A 51 1.15 -12.35 -8.49
C GLU A 51 0.71 -11.73 -9.82
N GLN A 52 -0.52 -11.24 -9.96
CA GLN A 52 -0.96 -10.54 -11.17
C GLN A 52 -0.26 -9.19 -11.32
N TRP A 53 -0.03 -8.48 -10.22
CA TRP A 53 0.78 -7.26 -10.24
C TRP A 53 2.22 -7.57 -10.65
N TRP A 54 2.86 -8.57 -10.02
CA TRP A 54 4.23 -8.97 -10.34
C TRP A 54 4.39 -9.43 -11.78
N ARG A 55 3.41 -10.20 -12.28
CA ARG A 55 3.36 -10.62 -13.68
C ARG A 55 3.34 -9.42 -14.61
N THR A 56 2.48 -8.43 -14.35
CA THR A 56 2.31 -7.27 -15.22
C THR A 56 3.49 -6.31 -15.14
N MET A 57 3.94 -5.99 -13.93
CA MET A 57 4.96 -4.97 -13.68
C MET A 57 6.37 -5.49 -13.93
N VAL A 58 6.61 -6.81 -13.79
CA VAL A 58 7.96 -7.38 -13.88
C VAL A 58 8.05 -8.42 -15.00
N GLN A 59 7.25 -9.50 -14.96
CA GLN A 59 7.49 -10.65 -15.86
C GLN A 59 7.13 -10.38 -17.32
N LEU A 60 6.14 -9.52 -17.58
CA LEU A 60 5.71 -9.12 -18.93
C LEU A 60 6.49 -7.90 -19.45
N ARG A 61 7.42 -7.37 -18.66
CA ARG A 61 8.22 -6.19 -18.98
C ARG A 61 9.69 -6.56 -19.16
N HIS A 62 10.38 -5.80 -19.99
CA HIS A 62 11.81 -5.99 -20.23
C HIS A 62 12.65 -4.89 -19.56
N ASP A 63 12.02 -3.87 -19.01
CA ASP A 63 12.62 -2.68 -18.41
C ASP A 63 12.47 -2.66 -16.89
N VAL A 64 11.80 -3.62 -16.26
CA VAL A 64 11.66 -3.70 -14.80
C VAL A 64 12.31 -4.98 -14.27
N VAL A 65 12.99 -4.88 -13.13
CA VAL A 65 13.60 -6.01 -12.41
C VAL A 65 13.08 -6.09 -10.98
N GLY A 66 13.15 -7.27 -10.37
CA GLY A 66 12.68 -7.48 -9.00
C GLY A 66 13.77 -7.26 -7.93
N LEU A 67 13.35 -6.82 -6.75
CA LEU A 67 14.15 -6.78 -5.52
C LEU A 67 13.31 -7.28 -4.34
N ASP A 68 13.99 -7.88 -3.35
CA ASP A 68 13.43 -8.19 -2.03
C ASP A 68 14.42 -7.71 -0.96
N ALA A 69 14.16 -6.53 -0.40
CA ALA A 69 14.98 -5.87 0.60
C ALA A 69 14.49 -6.20 2.02
N SER A 70 15.41 -6.11 2.99
CA SER A 70 15.07 -6.35 4.39
C SER A 70 14.03 -5.38 4.94
N ILE A 71 13.26 -5.85 5.93
CA ILE A 71 12.32 -5.02 6.69
C ILE A 71 13.05 -4.13 7.70
N LEU A 72 14.10 -4.67 8.33
CA LEU A 72 14.92 -3.97 9.31
C LEU A 72 15.95 -3.11 8.60
N SER A 73 16.00 -1.83 8.97
CA SER A 73 16.99 -0.89 8.46
C SER A 73 17.52 0.03 9.56
N PRO A 74 18.79 0.46 9.46
CA PRO A 74 19.40 1.35 10.45
C PRO A 74 18.81 2.77 10.38
N PRO A 75 18.91 3.57 11.46
CA PRO A 75 18.36 4.92 11.53
C PRO A 75 18.83 5.85 10.40
N ALA A 76 20.07 5.66 9.92
CA ALA A 76 20.65 6.49 8.86
C ALA A 76 19.83 6.50 7.56
N VAL A 77 19.19 5.37 7.19
CA VAL A 77 18.33 5.29 5.99
C VAL A 77 17.09 6.17 6.15
N TRP A 78 16.52 6.19 7.35
CA TRP A 78 15.30 6.92 7.69
C TRP A 78 15.56 8.39 7.99
N GLN A 79 16.79 8.73 8.40
CA GLN A 79 17.26 10.10 8.47
C GLN A 79 17.45 10.68 7.08
N ALA A 80 18.14 9.95 6.19
CA ALA A 80 18.39 10.40 4.82
C ALA A 80 17.08 10.66 4.05
N SER A 81 16.11 9.74 4.16
CA SER A 81 14.80 9.91 3.52
C SER A 81 13.86 10.89 4.24
N GLY A 82 14.28 11.48 5.36
CA GLY A 82 13.47 12.45 6.12
C GLY A 82 12.36 11.85 6.98
N HIS A 83 12.17 10.52 6.98
CA HIS A 83 11.12 9.85 7.75
C HIS A 83 11.22 10.09 9.26
N LEU A 84 12.44 10.17 9.81
CA LEU A 84 12.60 10.45 11.25
C LEU A 84 12.13 11.85 11.65
N ALA A 85 12.21 12.82 10.72
CA ALA A 85 11.84 14.20 10.97
C ALA A 85 10.36 14.49 10.63
N ASN A 86 9.86 13.92 9.53
CA ASN A 86 8.61 14.37 8.91
C ASN A 86 7.50 13.30 8.92
N PHE A 87 7.78 12.05 9.28
CA PHE A 87 6.79 10.98 9.28
C PHE A 87 5.98 10.95 10.58
N THR A 88 5.31 12.07 10.87
CA THR A 88 4.60 12.33 12.12
C THR A 88 3.13 12.67 11.89
N ASP A 89 2.29 12.30 12.85
CA ASP A 89 0.89 12.72 12.91
C ASP A 89 0.65 13.61 14.14
N PRO A 90 -0.26 14.61 14.05
CA PRO A 90 -0.63 15.44 15.19
C PRO A 90 -1.50 14.66 16.18
N LEU A 91 -0.90 14.23 17.28
CA LEU A 91 -1.53 13.43 18.32
C LEU A 91 -2.07 14.31 19.46
N VAL A 92 -3.34 14.11 19.80
CA VAL A 92 -3.97 14.67 21.02
C VAL A 92 -4.48 13.56 21.93
N ASP A 93 -4.36 13.75 23.25
CA ASP A 93 -4.97 12.88 24.26
C ASP A 93 -6.21 13.58 24.85
N CYS A 94 -7.33 12.87 24.96
CA CYS A 94 -8.48 13.35 25.73
C CYS A 94 -8.20 13.21 27.23
N ARG A 95 -8.14 14.33 27.96
CA ARG A 95 -7.86 14.36 29.41
C ARG A 95 -8.91 13.62 30.25
N ASP A 96 -10.12 13.43 29.72
CA ASP A 96 -11.22 12.79 30.43
C ASP A 96 -11.25 11.27 30.29
N CYS A 97 -10.99 10.72 29.09
CA CYS A 97 -11.08 9.28 28.85
C CYS A 97 -9.74 8.61 28.51
N GLY A 98 -8.67 9.40 28.36
CA GLY A 98 -7.34 8.91 27.98
C GLY A 98 -7.24 8.41 26.53
N ALA A 99 -8.30 8.55 25.73
CA ALA A 99 -8.28 8.15 24.33
C ALA A 99 -7.35 9.06 23.51
N ARG A 100 -6.66 8.45 22.55
CA ARG A 100 -5.72 9.09 21.64
C ARG A 100 -6.36 9.28 20.28
N HIS A 101 -6.24 10.49 19.73
CA HIS A 101 -6.83 10.86 18.45
C HIS A 101 -5.84 11.60 17.58
N ARG A 102 -5.98 11.43 16.27
CA ARG A 102 -5.36 12.30 15.27
C ARG A 102 -6.18 13.58 15.15
N LEU A 103 -5.56 14.72 15.46
CA LEU A 103 -6.26 16.01 15.45
C LEU A 103 -6.79 16.37 14.05
N ASP A 104 -6.02 16.08 13.01
CA ASP A 104 -6.35 16.35 11.60
C ASP A 104 -7.47 15.48 11.03
N LYS A 105 -7.91 14.45 11.78
CA LYS A 105 -8.97 13.52 11.37
C LYS A 105 -10.22 13.60 12.25
N LEU A 106 -10.31 14.62 13.11
CA LEU A 106 -11.51 14.86 13.90
C LEU A 106 -12.50 15.72 13.09
N ASP A 107 -13.77 15.32 13.08
CA ASP A 107 -14.85 16.13 12.50
C ASP A 107 -15.03 17.45 13.25
N ASP A 108 -14.89 17.39 14.59
CA ASP A 108 -14.87 18.54 15.50
C ASP A 108 -13.56 18.50 16.31
N PRO A 109 -12.62 19.43 16.06
CA PRO A 109 -11.33 19.50 16.76
C PRO A 109 -11.45 19.70 18.27
N ASP A 110 -12.59 20.18 18.78
CA ASP A 110 -12.78 20.44 20.20
C ASP A 110 -13.48 19.31 20.94
N THR A 111 -14.15 18.38 20.25
CA THR A 111 -15.00 17.35 20.85
C THR A 111 -14.39 15.96 20.74
N CYS A 112 -14.21 15.27 21.88
CA CYS A 112 -13.72 13.90 21.87
C CYS A 112 -14.79 12.92 21.33
N PRO A 113 -14.54 12.18 20.24
CA PRO A 113 -15.53 11.27 19.67
C PRO A 113 -15.76 10.03 20.55
N SER A 114 -14.84 9.71 21.46
CA SER A 114 -14.96 8.54 22.34
C SER A 114 -15.83 8.80 23.58
N CYS A 115 -15.89 10.04 24.09
CA CYS A 115 -16.66 10.36 25.30
C CYS A 115 -17.59 11.57 25.15
N SER A 116 -17.63 12.20 23.96
CA SER A 116 -18.48 13.34 23.61
C SER A 116 -18.26 14.59 24.46
N LYS A 117 -17.11 14.71 25.14
CA LYS A 117 -16.76 15.90 25.94
C LYS A 117 -15.88 16.86 25.15
N SER A 118 -16.20 18.14 25.22
CA SER A 118 -15.51 19.21 24.48
C SER A 118 -14.47 19.95 25.33
N GLY A 119 -13.43 20.48 24.69
CA GLY A 119 -12.35 21.24 25.37
C GLY A 119 -11.43 20.37 26.24
N THR A 120 -11.37 19.07 25.95
CA THR A 120 -10.69 18.08 26.80
C THR A 120 -9.34 17.63 26.25
N PHE A 121 -9.01 18.01 25.02
CA PHE A 121 -7.77 17.60 24.38
C PHE A 121 -6.54 18.30 24.98
N THR A 122 -5.42 17.58 25.01
CA THR A 122 -4.11 18.16 25.25
C THR A 122 -3.67 19.02 24.07
N GLU A 123 -2.58 19.77 24.24
CA GLU A 123 -1.86 20.32 23.09
C GLU A 123 -1.42 19.20 22.16
N ALA A 124 -1.48 19.47 20.85
CA ALA A 124 -1.05 18.51 19.84
C ALA A 124 0.46 18.30 19.93
N ARG A 125 0.88 17.04 19.82
CA ARG A 125 2.29 16.68 19.71
C ARG A 125 2.54 15.85 18.45
N GLU A 126 3.68 16.05 17.82
CA GLU A 126 4.11 15.24 16.69
C GLU A 126 4.46 13.82 17.17
N PHE A 127 3.77 12.83 16.61
CA PHE A 127 4.00 11.42 16.91
C PHE A 127 4.56 10.69 15.70
N ASN A 128 5.82 10.26 15.77
CA ASN A 128 6.44 9.52 14.67
C ASN A 128 5.81 8.14 14.49
N LEU A 129 5.41 7.83 13.26
CA LEU A 129 4.68 6.61 12.92
C LEU A 129 5.59 5.39 12.68
N MET A 130 6.91 5.52 12.74
CA MET A 130 7.79 4.38 12.54
C MET A 130 7.84 3.47 13.77
N PHE A 131 7.82 2.16 13.55
CA PHE A 131 8.11 1.20 14.62
C PHE A 131 9.62 1.09 14.84
N LYS A 132 10.04 1.44 16.05
CA LYS A 132 11.42 1.33 16.53
C LYS A 132 11.62 0.05 17.34
N THR A 133 12.73 -0.64 17.12
CA THR A 133 13.16 -1.80 17.91
C THR A 133 14.69 -1.83 18.04
N HIS A 134 15.23 -2.88 18.65
CA HIS A 134 16.66 -3.05 18.86
C HIS A 134 17.13 -4.39 18.29
N ALA A 135 18.24 -4.39 17.56
CA ALA A 135 18.91 -5.56 17.01
C ALA A 135 20.22 -5.82 17.76
N GLY A 136 20.25 -6.87 18.57
CA GLY A 136 21.44 -7.29 19.30
C GLY A 136 21.10 -8.20 20.47
N PRO A 137 22.05 -9.02 20.93
CA PRO A 137 21.80 -10.03 21.97
C PRO A 137 21.64 -9.43 23.37
N MET A 138 22.13 -8.20 23.61
CA MET A 138 22.06 -7.53 24.91
C MET A 138 21.35 -6.19 24.75
N VAL A 139 20.37 -5.91 25.60
CA VAL A 139 19.56 -4.67 25.54
C VAL A 139 20.44 -3.42 25.63
N GLU A 140 21.51 -3.46 26.42
CA GLU A 140 22.41 -2.32 26.64
C GLU A 140 23.33 -1.99 25.44
N SER A 141 23.57 -2.94 24.53
CA SER A 141 24.44 -2.78 23.37
C SER A 141 23.74 -3.04 22.03
N ALA A 142 22.41 -3.22 22.05
CA ALA A 142 21.64 -3.52 20.86
C ALA A 142 21.57 -2.28 19.96
N ALA A 143 21.80 -2.48 18.67
CA ALA A 143 21.72 -1.44 17.67
C ALA A 143 20.25 -1.05 17.48
N GLU A 144 19.99 0.25 17.50
CA GLU A 144 18.68 0.78 17.14
C GLU A 144 18.36 0.47 15.68
N VAL A 145 17.17 -0.06 15.40
CA VAL A 145 16.68 -0.34 14.05
C VAL A 145 15.19 -0.06 13.95
N TYR A 146 14.70 0.11 12.74
CA TYR A 146 13.29 0.39 12.49
C TYR A 146 12.69 -0.65 11.55
N LEU A 147 11.40 -0.93 11.72
CA LEU A 147 10.60 -1.59 10.69
C LEU A 147 10.24 -0.55 9.63
N ARG A 148 10.48 -0.89 8.36
CA ARG A 148 10.22 0.02 7.26
C ARG A 148 8.74 0.46 7.15
N PRO A 149 8.44 1.76 6.97
CA PRO A 149 7.08 2.27 6.76
C PRO A 149 6.63 2.24 5.29
N GLU A 150 7.57 1.97 4.39
CA GLU A 150 7.42 1.81 2.94
C GLU A 150 8.50 0.85 2.41
N THR A 151 8.38 0.37 1.17
CA THR A 151 9.36 -0.55 0.57
C THR A 151 10.38 0.19 -0.33
N ALA A 152 10.02 1.37 -0.85
CA ALA A 152 10.80 2.25 -1.72
C ALA A 152 12.29 2.38 -1.36
N GLN A 153 12.58 2.66 -0.08
CA GLN A 153 13.94 2.88 0.41
C GLN A 153 14.90 1.72 0.11
N GLY A 154 14.40 0.48 0.11
CA GLY A 154 15.20 -0.69 -0.24
C GLY A 154 15.70 -0.67 -1.69
N MET A 155 14.93 -0.10 -2.61
CA MET A 155 15.25 0.03 -4.03
C MET A 155 16.25 1.17 -4.25
N PHE A 156 16.11 2.30 -3.57
CA PHE A 156 17.06 3.42 -3.64
C PHE A 156 18.46 3.03 -3.14
N VAL A 157 18.57 2.40 -1.97
CA VAL A 157 19.88 2.00 -1.42
C VAL A 157 20.57 0.90 -2.26
N ASN A 158 19.80 0.17 -3.06
CA ASN A 158 20.32 -0.87 -3.97
C ASN A 158 20.42 -0.41 -5.42
N PHE A 159 20.17 0.86 -5.75
CA PHE A 159 20.17 1.37 -7.12
C PHE A 159 21.43 0.95 -7.89
N THR A 160 22.61 1.24 -7.35
CA THR A 160 23.89 0.89 -7.99
C THR A 160 24.12 -0.63 -8.10
N ASN A 161 23.72 -1.40 -7.09
CA ASN A 161 23.83 -2.86 -7.11
C ASN A 161 22.98 -3.46 -8.23
N VAL A 162 21.73 -3.00 -8.35
CA VAL A 162 20.80 -3.47 -9.37
C VAL A 162 21.22 -3.01 -10.76
N LEU A 163 21.61 -1.74 -10.92
CA LEU A 163 22.10 -1.19 -12.18
C LEU A 163 23.27 -2.02 -12.73
N ASN A 164 24.26 -2.31 -11.88
CA ASN A 164 25.46 -3.05 -12.26
C ASN A 164 25.19 -4.53 -12.61
N THR A 165 24.31 -5.19 -11.86
CA THR A 165 24.06 -6.63 -12.03
C THR A 165 23.05 -6.95 -13.12
N SER A 166 22.03 -6.11 -13.28
CA SER A 166 20.96 -6.29 -14.29
C SER A 166 21.36 -5.78 -15.68
N ARG A 167 22.37 -4.91 -15.76
CA ARG A 167 22.80 -4.20 -16.99
C ARG A 167 21.67 -3.41 -17.66
N LYS A 168 20.66 -3.00 -16.88
CA LYS A 168 19.62 -2.07 -17.34
C LYS A 168 20.20 -0.67 -17.52
N LYS A 169 19.47 0.16 -18.24
CA LYS A 169 19.77 1.58 -18.47
C LYS A 169 18.48 2.35 -18.30
N PRO A 170 18.47 3.56 -17.72
CA PRO A 170 17.29 4.42 -17.73
C PRO A 170 16.78 4.59 -19.17
N PRO A 171 15.46 4.53 -19.39
CA PRO A 171 14.41 4.23 -18.41
C PRO A 171 14.38 2.75 -17.96
N PHE A 172 14.40 2.49 -16.65
CA PHE A 172 14.22 1.14 -16.10
C PHE A 172 13.63 1.19 -14.67
N GLY A 173 12.95 0.12 -14.27
CA GLY A 173 12.33 -0.01 -12.95
C GLY A 173 12.98 -1.05 -12.06
N ILE A 174 12.87 -0.81 -10.76
CA ILE A 174 13.05 -1.83 -9.71
C ILE A 174 11.70 -1.96 -9.02
N ALA A 175 11.21 -3.19 -8.90
CA ALA A 175 9.92 -3.48 -8.28
C ALA A 175 10.08 -4.37 -7.06
N GLN A 176 9.25 -4.14 -6.05
CA GLN A 176 9.24 -4.91 -4.81
C GLN A 176 7.81 -5.10 -4.30
N ILE A 177 7.56 -6.30 -3.78
CA ILE A 177 6.37 -6.59 -2.99
C ILE A 177 6.83 -6.97 -1.60
N GLY A 178 6.26 -6.36 -0.56
CA GLY A 178 6.60 -6.76 0.80
C GLY A 178 5.83 -6.02 1.88
N LYS A 179 6.13 -6.38 3.12
CA LYS A 179 5.51 -5.80 4.30
C LYS A 179 6.05 -4.41 4.61
N SER A 180 5.18 -3.56 5.12
CA SER A 180 5.47 -2.24 5.68
C SER A 180 4.65 -2.02 6.95
N PHE A 181 5.14 -1.13 7.81
CA PHE A 181 4.62 -0.95 9.15
C PHE A 181 4.45 0.53 9.49
N ARG A 182 3.25 0.92 9.90
CA ARG A 182 2.94 2.29 10.35
C ARG A 182 2.25 2.22 11.70
N ASN A 183 2.75 2.94 12.69
CA ASN A 183 2.26 2.94 14.06
C ASN A 183 1.01 3.82 14.20
N GLU A 184 -0.01 3.49 13.42
CA GLU A 184 -1.24 4.27 13.28
C GLU A 184 -1.90 4.58 14.65
N ILE A 185 -2.23 5.86 14.83
CA ILE A 185 -2.86 6.39 16.04
C ILE A 185 -4.34 6.04 16.06
N THR A 186 -5.04 6.26 14.94
CA THR A 186 -6.49 6.06 14.83
C THR A 186 -6.81 4.91 13.86
N PRO A 187 -6.86 3.68 14.38
CA PRO A 187 -7.24 2.50 13.61
C PRO A 187 -8.74 2.52 13.24
N GLY A 188 -9.07 2.21 11.97
CA GLY A 188 -10.44 2.24 11.43
C GLY A 188 -10.58 1.52 10.08
N ASN A 189 -11.83 1.30 9.64
CA ASN A 189 -12.19 0.75 8.32
C ASN A 189 -11.56 -0.62 7.96
N PHE A 190 -11.60 -1.59 8.89
CA PHE A 190 -11.15 -2.97 8.63
C PHE A 190 -9.69 -3.03 8.14
N VAL A 191 -9.40 -3.73 7.03
CA VAL A 191 -8.04 -3.83 6.47
C VAL A 191 -7.53 -2.54 5.78
N PHE A 192 -8.30 -1.46 5.81
CA PHE A 192 -7.93 -0.21 5.14
C PHE A 192 -6.90 0.62 5.91
N ARG A 193 -7.00 0.66 7.24
CA ARG A 193 -6.00 1.29 8.13
C ARG A 193 -5.45 0.27 9.12
N THR A 194 -4.33 -0.33 8.75
CA THR A 194 -3.64 -1.35 9.55
C THR A 194 -2.24 -0.87 9.94
N ARG A 195 -1.70 -1.48 11.00
CA ARG A 195 -0.32 -1.22 11.44
C ARG A 195 0.72 -2.02 10.68
N GLU A 196 0.27 -3.12 10.08
CA GLU A 196 1.04 -4.01 9.23
C GLU A 196 0.22 -4.23 7.95
N PHE A 197 0.84 -4.00 6.81
CA PHE A 197 0.24 -4.21 5.49
C PHE A 197 1.33 -4.61 4.48
N GLU A 198 0.89 -5.00 3.29
CA GLU A 198 1.79 -5.29 2.17
C GLU A 198 1.60 -4.24 1.09
N GLN A 199 2.69 -3.79 0.50
CA GLN A 199 2.71 -2.88 -0.64
C GLN A 199 3.29 -3.58 -1.86
N MET A 200 2.94 -3.05 -3.03
CA MET A 200 3.50 -3.39 -4.32
C MET A 200 3.98 -2.09 -4.93
N GLU A 201 5.28 -1.84 -4.87
CA GLU A 201 5.89 -0.57 -5.26
C GLU A 201 6.91 -0.80 -6.36
N MET A 202 7.07 0.19 -7.23
CA MET A 202 8.11 0.20 -8.25
C MET A 202 8.74 1.59 -8.35
N GLU A 203 10.07 1.65 -8.26
CA GLU A 203 10.84 2.85 -8.59
C GLU A 203 11.29 2.79 -10.04
N PHE A 204 10.74 3.65 -10.90
CA PHE A 204 11.08 3.74 -12.31
C PHE A 204 12.05 4.90 -12.55
N PHE A 205 13.32 4.57 -12.75
CA PHE A 205 14.43 5.50 -12.94
C PHE A 205 14.51 5.95 -14.38
N VAL A 206 14.36 7.26 -14.62
CA VAL A 206 14.26 7.85 -15.96
C VAL A 206 15.25 9.01 -16.15
N PRO A 207 15.67 9.31 -17.38
CA PRO A 207 16.32 10.58 -17.68
C PRO A 207 15.44 11.77 -17.24
N PRO A 208 16.03 12.84 -16.66
CA PRO A 208 15.25 13.96 -16.13
C PRO A 208 14.27 14.58 -17.14
N ASP A 209 14.71 14.76 -18.39
CA ASP A 209 13.91 15.37 -19.46
C ASP A 209 12.70 14.53 -19.87
N ASP A 210 12.75 13.21 -19.67
CA ASP A 210 11.67 12.28 -20.03
C ASP A 210 10.66 12.06 -18.87
N SER A 211 10.95 12.60 -17.68
CA SER A 211 10.21 12.32 -16.45
C SER A 211 8.70 12.62 -16.55
N PRO A 212 8.26 13.78 -17.11
CA PRO A 212 6.82 14.06 -17.25
C PRO A 212 6.07 13.09 -18.16
N GLU A 213 6.72 12.58 -19.21
CA GLU A 213 6.12 11.60 -20.13
C GLU A 213 5.95 10.25 -19.43
N TRP A 214 6.99 9.78 -18.73
CA TRP A 214 6.93 8.53 -17.99
C TRP A 214 5.94 8.56 -16.83
N TYR A 215 5.79 9.71 -16.16
CA TYR A 215 4.74 9.92 -15.16
C TYR A 215 3.35 9.65 -15.75
N ARG A 216 3.01 10.30 -16.87
CA ARG A 216 1.72 10.10 -17.56
C ARG A 216 1.56 8.65 -18.03
N HIS A 217 2.60 8.04 -18.59
CA HIS A 217 2.57 6.63 -18.99
C HIS A 217 2.18 5.71 -17.82
N TRP A 218 2.78 5.92 -16.64
CA TRP A 218 2.51 5.09 -15.47
C TRP A 218 1.12 5.33 -14.90
N CYS A 219 0.64 6.57 -14.84
CA CYS A 219 -0.76 6.85 -14.47
C CYS A 219 -1.75 6.04 -15.34
N ASP A 220 -1.59 6.08 -16.66
CA ASP A 220 -2.46 5.37 -17.60
C ASP A 220 -2.31 3.84 -17.47
N ALA A 221 -1.07 3.35 -17.38
CA ALA A 221 -0.77 1.92 -17.29
C ALA A 221 -1.33 1.30 -15.99
N ARG A 222 -1.22 2.01 -14.87
CA ARG A 222 -1.74 1.55 -13.57
C ARG A 222 -3.26 1.58 -13.56
N MET A 223 -3.89 2.66 -14.04
CA MET A 223 -5.36 2.73 -14.17
C MET A 223 -5.91 1.59 -15.05
N ALA A 224 -5.26 1.31 -16.18
CA ALA A 224 -5.63 0.23 -17.09
C ALA A 224 -5.54 -1.16 -16.44
N TRP A 225 -4.56 -1.39 -15.55
CA TRP A 225 -4.40 -2.67 -14.86
C TRP A 225 -5.60 -3.01 -13.96
N TYR A 226 -6.15 -2.03 -13.25
CA TYR A 226 -7.33 -2.22 -12.42
C TYR A 226 -8.58 -2.51 -13.27
N HIS A 227 -8.78 -1.78 -14.38
CA HIS A 227 -9.90 -2.03 -15.30
C HIS A 227 -9.81 -3.38 -15.99
N ASP A 228 -8.62 -3.76 -16.45
CA ASP A 228 -8.38 -5.08 -17.05
C ASP A 228 -8.77 -6.20 -16.08
N LEU A 229 -8.56 -6.01 -14.78
CA LEU A 229 -8.94 -6.96 -13.72
C LEU A 229 -10.39 -6.81 -13.21
N GLY A 230 -11.24 -6.08 -13.93
CA GLY A 230 -12.68 -6.03 -13.68
C GLY A 230 -13.15 -4.95 -12.72
N MET A 231 -12.33 -3.95 -12.37
CA MET A 231 -12.80 -2.79 -11.60
C MET A 231 -13.80 -1.95 -12.43
N PRO A 232 -15.01 -1.65 -11.90
CA PRO A 232 -16.00 -0.84 -12.60
C PRO A 232 -15.50 0.58 -12.88
N THR A 233 -15.78 1.09 -14.08
CA THR A 233 -15.36 2.42 -14.53
C THR A 233 -15.99 3.57 -13.74
N ASP A 234 -17.16 3.34 -13.14
CA ASP A 234 -17.87 4.31 -12.32
C ASP A 234 -17.44 4.31 -10.84
N LYS A 235 -16.59 3.36 -10.44
CA LYS A 235 -16.09 3.22 -9.07
C LYS A 235 -14.58 3.39 -8.95
N LEU A 236 -13.90 3.73 -10.05
CA LEU A 236 -12.46 3.93 -10.09
C LEU A 236 -12.16 5.26 -10.77
N ARG A 237 -11.26 6.07 -10.20
CA ARG A 237 -10.82 7.32 -10.81
C ARG A 237 -9.33 7.53 -10.59
N LEU A 238 -8.74 8.35 -11.46
CA LEU A 238 -7.42 8.93 -11.24
C LEU A 238 -7.62 10.36 -10.73
N ARG A 239 -7.14 10.67 -9.52
CA ARG A 239 -7.23 12.00 -8.91
C ARG A 239 -5.84 12.61 -8.83
N GLU A 240 -5.61 13.71 -9.56
CA GLU A 240 -4.38 14.49 -9.40
C GLU A 240 -4.41 15.22 -8.05
N HIS A 241 -3.27 15.28 -7.37
CA HIS A 241 -3.08 16.07 -6.15
C HIS A 241 -3.07 17.57 -6.47
N ASP A 242 -3.67 18.37 -5.59
CA ASP A 242 -3.53 19.82 -5.64
C ASP A 242 -2.13 20.26 -5.15
N ASP A 243 -1.71 21.48 -5.49
CA ASP A 243 -0.36 21.99 -5.18
C ASP A 243 0.00 21.94 -3.68
N ASP A 244 -0.99 22.03 -2.79
CA ASP A 244 -0.83 21.99 -1.33
C ASP A 244 -0.83 20.56 -0.75
N GLU A 245 -1.22 19.56 -1.55
CA GLU A 245 -1.16 18.14 -1.20
C GLU A 245 0.15 17.48 -1.64
N LEU A 246 0.87 18.10 -2.60
CA LEU A 246 2.13 17.58 -3.10
C LEU A 246 3.19 17.53 -1.99
N SER A 247 3.84 16.37 -1.89
CA SER A 247 5.06 16.24 -1.11
C SER A 247 6.14 17.19 -1.65
N HIS A 248 6.96 17.77 -0.78
CA HIS A 248 7.99 18.76 -1.14
C HIS A 248 9.01 18.28 -2.19
N TYR A 249 9.12 16.97 -2.43
CA TYR A 249 9.99 16.35 -3.43
C TYR A 249 9.25 15.86 -4.69
N SER A 250 7.91 15.97 -4.73
CA SER A 250 7.10 15.55 -5.88
C SER A 250 6.76 16.73 -6.77
N THR A 251 6.93 16.55 -8.08
CA THR A 251 6.48 17.53 -9.09
C THR A 251 5.07 17.27 -9.59
N ALA A 252 4.58 16.05 -9.43
CA ALA A 252 3.21 15.64 -9.75
C ALA A 252 2.91 14.33 -9.04
N THR A 253 1.71 14.22 -8.48
CA THR A 253 1.21 12.98 -7.89
C THR A 253 -0.25 12.78 -8.31
N ALA A 254 -0.62 11.53 -8.59
CA ALA A 254 -2.01 11.16 -8.82
C ALA A 254 -2.34 9.85 -8.09
N ASP A 255 -3.51 9.78 -7.50
CA ASP A 255 -4.01 8.60 -6.82
C ASP A 255 -5.01 7.86 -7.71
N VAL A 256 -4.83 6.55 -7.85
CA VAL A 256 -5.92 5.65 -8.24
C VAL A 256 -6.80 5.44 -7.02
N GLU A 257 -7.99 5.99 -7.06
CA GLU A 257 -8.95 5.92 -5.96
C GLU A 257 -10.14 5.04 -6.32
N PHE A 258 -10.61 4.27 -5.33
CA PHE A 258 -11.82 3.48 -5.42
C PHE A 258 -12.94 4.08 -4.59
N LEU A 259 -14.17 4.00 -5.10
CA LEU A 259 -15.37 4.45 -4.39
C LEU A 259 -15.80 3.39 -3.37
N PHE A 260 -15.33 3.54 -2.14
CA PHE A 260 -15.74 2.74 -0.99
C PHE A 260 -17.10 3.20 -0.45
N PRO A 261 -17.76 2.39 0.42
CA PRO A 261 -18.98 2.79 1.12
C PRO A 261 -18.85 4.10 1.92
N TRP A 262 -17.64 4.47 2.35
CA TRP A 262 -17.37 5.73 3.05
C TRP A 262 -16.90 6.88 2.15
N GLY A 263 -16.75 6.66 0.84
CA GLY A 263 -16.29 7.67 -0.12
C GLY A 263 -15.08 7.22 -0.94
N TRP A 264 -14.51 8.15 -1.69
CA TRP A 264 -13.29 7.92 -2.48
C TRP A 264 -12.09 7.77 -1.55
N ASP A 265 -11.30 6.73 -1.77
CA ASP A 265 -10.09 6.48 -0.98
C ASP A 265 -9.03 5.77 -1.84
N GLU A 266 -7.77 5.93 -1.43
CA GLU A 266 -6.58 5.63 -2.23
C GLU A 266 -6.24 4.13 -2.27
N LEU A 267 -6.03 3.59 -3.47
CA LEU A 267 -5.48 2.24 -3.70
C LEU A 267 -3.99 2.24 -4.06
N GLU A 268 -3.59 3.20 -4.90
CA GLU A 268 -2.24 3.33 -5.44
C GLU A 268 -1.93 4.80 -5.74
N GLY A 269 -0.84 5.32 -5.17
CA GLY A 269 -0.28 6.61 -5.55
C GLY A 269 0.73 6.46 -6.68
N ILE A 270 0.70 7.34 -7.66
CA ILE A 270 1.71 7.47 -8.71
C ILE A 270 2.36 8.83 -8.56
N ALA A 271 3.65 8.89 -8.23
CA ALA A 271 4.37 10.13 -7.95
C ALA A 271 5.58 10.34 -8.86
N ASN A 272 5.85 11.59 -9.23
CA ASN A 272 7.10 12.01 -9.86
C ASN A 272 8.00 12.70 -8.83
N ARG A 273 8.89 11.90 -8.23
CA ARG A 273 9.71 12.27 -7.05
C ARG A 273 11.02 12.97 -7.42
N THR A 274 11.21 13.31 -8.69
CA THR A 274 12.46 13.91 -9.21
C THR A 274 13.68 13.08 -8.81
N ASP A 275 14.82 13.71 -8.50
CA ASP A 275 16.06 13.05 -8.09
C ASP A 275 16.29 13.07 -6.57
N PHE A 276 15.26 13.46 -5.80
CA PHE A 276 15.33 13.65 -4.35
C PHE A 276 15.88 12.41 -3.63
N ASP A 277 15.27 11.25 -3.82
CA ASP A 277 15.60 10.05 -3.05
C ASP A 277 17.07 9.62 -3.25
N LEU A 278 17.54 9.62 -4.50
CA LEU A 278 18.92 9.25 -4.82
C LEU A 278 19.92 10.30 -4.32
N LYS A 279 19.60 11.60 -4.41
CA LYS A 279 20.45 12.67 -3.85
C LYS A 279 20.56 12.58 -2.34
N GLN A 280 19.44 12.43 -1.64
CA GLN A 280 19.41 12.31 -0.19
C GLN A 280 20.29 11.15 0.29
N HIS A 281 20.15 9.95 -0.31
CA HIS A 281 21.00 8.82 0.04
C HIS A 281 22.46 9.02 -0.34
N ALA A 282 22.74 9.65 -1.49
CA ALA A 282 24.11 9.93 -1.90
C ALA A 282 24.83 10.89 -0.92
N GLU A 283 24.14 11.94 -0.47
CA GLU A 283 24.65 12.91 0.48
C GLU A 283 24.93 12.29 1.85
N HIS A 284 24.00 11.47 2.38
CA HIS A 284 24.13 10.89 3.71
C HIS A 284 25.08 9.68 3.76
N SER A 285 25.19 8.91 2.67
CA SER A 285 26.05 7.72 2.63
C SER A 285 27.45 7.98 2.07
N GLY A 286 27.66 9.09 1.35
CA GLY A 286 28.87 9.36 0.57
C GLY A 286 29.04 8.50 -0.68
N THR A 287 28.04 7.68 -1.04
CA THR A 287 28.06 6.84 -2.25
C THR A 287 27.45 7.59 -3.42
N LYS A 288 28.08 7.52 -4.60
CA LYS A 288 27.49 8.10 -5.82
C LYS A 288 26.34 7.24 -6.34
N LEU A 289 25.14 7.81 -6.39
CA LEU A 289 23.94 7.20 -6.95
C LEU A 289 23.53 7.92 -8.25
N GLU A 290 24.40 7.84 -9.26
CA GLU A 290 24.24 8.49 -10.56
C GLU A 290 24.33 7.45 -11.69
N TYR A 291 23.70 7.73 -12.82
CA TYR A 291 23.87 6.97 -14.06
C TYR A 291 24.93 7.64 -14.95
N HIS A 292 25.76 6.85 -15.61
CA HIS A 292 26.70 7.30 -16.63
C HIS A 292 26.29 6.70 -17.97
N ASP A 293 25.87 7.55 -18.92
CA ASP A 293 25.50 7.11 -20.25
C ASP A 293 26.77 6.89 -21.09
N PRO A 294 27.11 5.65 -21.48
CA PRO A 294 28.27 5.41 -22.31
C PRO A 294 28.15 5.95 -23.74
N ALA A 295 26.94 6.29 -24.22
CA ALA A 295 26.72 6.79 -25.56
C ALA A 295 27.02 8.29 -25.68
N SER A 296 26.55 9.10 -24.74
CA SER A 296 26.82 10.55 -24.71
C SER A 296 28.03 10.93 -23.86
N GLY A 297 28.39 10.10 -22.87
CA GLY A 297 29.40 10.40 -21.85
C GLY A 297 28.85 11.19 -20.66
N ASP A 298 27.56 11.50 -20.63
CA ASP A 298 26.94 12.30 -19.59
C ASP A 298 26.76 11.52 -18.28
N ARG A 299 26.71 12.28 -17.18
CA ARG A 299 26.37 11.78 -15.85
C ARG A 299 25.20 12.56 -15.32
N TYR A 300 24.21 11.85 -14.78
CA TYR A 300 23.05 12.47 -14.16
C TYR A 300 22.49 11.57 -13.06
N VAL A 301 21.77 12.17 -12.11
CA VAL A 301 20.95 11.44 -11.15
C VAL A 301 19.58 11.23 -11.80
N PRO A 302 19.14 9.98 -12.03
CA PRO A 302 17.84 9.73 -12.63
C PRO A 302 16.71 10.33 -11.80
N HIS A 303 15.65 10.78 -12.48
CA HIS A 303 14.38 11.02 -11.82
C HIS A 303 13.65 9.70 -11.54
N VAL A 304 12.77 9.71 -10.55
CA VAL A 304 12.01 8.52 -10.13
C VAL A 304 10.52 8.74 -10.32
N ILE A 305 9.88 7.85 -11.08
CA ILE A 305 8.43 7.69 -11.09
C ILE A 305 8.07 6.49 -10.22
N GLU A 306 7.23 6.70 -9.22
CA GLU A 306 6.87 5.70 -8.22
C GLU A 306 5.37 5.39 -8.30
N PRO A 307 4.98 4.24 -8.86
CA PRO A 307 3.70 3.62 -8.56
C PRO A 307 3.77 2.78 -7.27
N ALA A 308 2.97 3.15 -6.27
CA ALA A 308 2.95 2.54 -4.95
C ALA A 308 1.54 2.08 -4.56
N ALA A 309 1.24 0.79 -4.79
CA ALA A 309 -0.07 0.21 -4.49
C ALA A 309 -0.11 -0.48 -3.12
N GLY A 310 -1.19 -0.27 -2.37
CA GLY A 310 -1.50 -1.08 -1.19
C GLY A 310 -2.08 -2.44 -1.60
N ALA A 311 -1.34 -3.54 -1.41
CA ALA A 311 -1.80 -4.89 -1.79
C ALA A 311 -3.07 -5.31 -1.04
N THR A 312 -3.12 -4.99 0.26
CA THR A 312 -4.26 -5.30 1.14
C THR A 312 -5.49 -4.49 0.78
N ARG A 313 -5.34 -3.19 0.53
CA ARG A 313 -6.42 -2.29 0.06
C ARG A 313 -6.93 -2.72 -1.30
N THR A 314 -6.02 -3.01 -2.24
CA THR A 314 -6.37 -3.49 -3.59
C THR A 314 -7.15 -4.80 -3.54
N ALA A 315 -6.75 -5.78 -2.72
CA ALA A 315 -7.49 -7.03 -2.57
C ALA A 315 -8.90 -6.80 -1.98
N MET A 316 -9.05 -5.88 -1.02
CA MET A 316 -10.34 -5.49 -0.46
C MET A 316 -11.23 -4.82 -1.52
N ALA A 317 -10.68 -3.91 -2.31
CA ALA A 317 -11.41 -3.22 -3.37
C ALA A 317 -11.93 -4.19 -4.44
N PHE A 318 -11.11 -5.15 -4.89
CA PHE A 318 -11.56 -6.21 -5.79
C PHE A 318 -12.67 -7.06 -5.16
N LEU A 319 -12.56 -7.41 -3.88
CA LEU A 319 -13.59 -8.15 -3.18
C LEU A 319 -14.92 -7.36 -3.10
N MET A 320 -14.86 -6.07 -2.77
CA MET A 320 -16.04 -5.20 -2.70
C MET A 320 -16.69 -4.98 -4.06
N ALA A 321 -15.90 -4.76 -5.11
CA ALA A 321 -16.44 -4.57 -6.45
C ALA A 321 -17.02 -5.84 -7.07
N ALA A 322 -16.49 -7.00 -6.68
CA ALA A 322 -17.01 -8.29 -7.11
C ALA A 322 -18.24 -8.74 -6.29
N TYR A 323 -18.53 -8.13 -5.14
CA TYR A 323 -19.66 -8.51 -4.31
C TYR A 323 -20.98 -8.23 -5.01
N ASP A 324 -21.81 -9.26 -5.13
CA ASP A 324 -23.14 -9.16 -5.72
C ASP A 324 -24.11 -10.15 -5.03
N GLU A 325 -25.40 -9.87 -5.16
CA GLU A 325 -26.49 -10.69 -4.63
C GLU A 325 -27.46 -11.00 -5.77
N GLU A 326 -27.76 -12.27 -6.01
CA GLU A 326 -28.68 -12.70 -7.07
C GLU A 326 -29.80 -13.57 -6.53
N GLU A 327 -31.01 -13.36 -7.07
CA GLU A 327 -32.20 -14.13 -6.75
C GLU A 327 -32.25 -15.41 -7.59
N VAL A 328 -32.36 -16.56 -6.93
CA VAL A 328 -32.39 -17.89 -7.54
C VAL A 328 -33.43 -18.73 -6.82
N ASN A 329 -34.51 -19.12 -7.52
CA ASN A 329 -35.61 -19.93 -6.98
C ASN A 329 -36.19 -19.36 -5.67
N ASP A 330 -36.53 -18.06 -5.66
CA ASP A 330 -37.06 -17.30 -4.52
C ASP A 330 -36.10 -17.13 -3.32
N ASP A 331 -34.83 -17.58 -3.46
CA ASP A 331 -33.77 -17.38 -2.47
C ASP A 331 -32.73 -16.36 -2.97
N VAL A 332 -32.18 -15.55 -2.06
CA VAL A 332 -31.06 -14.66 -2.37
C VAL A 332 -29.74 -15.36 -2.02
N ARG A 333 -28.81 -15.41 -2.98
CA ARG A 333 -27.44 -15.89 -2.75
C ARG A 333 -26.41 -14.82 -3.03
N THR A 334 -25.36 -14.79 -2.22
CA THR A 334 -24.17 -13.99 -2.49
C THR A 334 -23.31 -14.66 -3.57
N VAL A 335 -22.89 -13.88 -4.57
CA VAL A 335 -21.94 -14.28 -5.61
C VAL A 335 -20.78 -13.28 -5.65
N LEU A 336 -19.56 -13.78 -5.85
CA LEU A 336 -18.39 -12.94 -6.08
C LEU A 336 -18.02 -13.00 -7.56
N ARG A 337 -18.26 -11.92 -8.30
CA ARG A 337 -17.93 -11.76 -9.73
C ARG A 337 -16.47 -11.35 -9.93
N LEU A 338 -15.54 -12.09 -9.32
CA LEU A 338 -14.11 -11.84 -9.44
C LEU A 338 -13.62 -12.18 -10.85
N ASP A 339 -12.66 -11.41 -11.36
CA ASP A 339 -11.90 -11.80 -12.55
C ASP A 339 -11.24 -13.17 -12.32
N SER A 340 -11.27 -14.02 -13.36
CA SER A 340 -10.76 -15.39 -13.28
C SER A 340 -9.29 -15.46 -12.82
N ARG A 341 -8.47 -14.44 -13.11
CA ARG A 341 -7.07 -14.33 -12.67
C ARG A 341 -6.96 -14.10 -11.16
N LEU A 342 -7.94 -13.44 -10.56
CA LEU A 342 -7.97 -13.12 -9.12
C LEU A 342 -8.70 -14.16 -8.27
N ALA A 343 -9.64 -14.92 -8.84
CA ALA A 343 -10.44 -15.91 -8.12
C ALA A 343 -9.59 -16.89 -7.26
N PRO A 344 -9.84 -17.04 -5.95
CA PRO A 344 -9.07 -17.94 -5.07
C PRO A 344 -8.98 -19.38 -5.56
N TYR A 345 -10.09 -19.91 -6.09
CA TYR A 345 -10.17 -21.21 -6.73
C TYR A 345 -10.67 -21.02 -8.16
N LYS A 346 -10.01 -21.67 -9.13
CA LYS A 346 -10.34 -21.53 -10.55
C LYS A 346 -11.40 -22.53 -11.01
N VAL A 347 -11.43 -23.70 -10.39
CA VAL A 347 -12.33 -24.81 -10.72
C VAL A 347 -12.78 -25.48 -9.42
N ALA A 348 -14.05 -25.86 -9.35
CA ALA A 348 -14.59 -26.74 -8.32
C ALA A 348 -15.07 -28.04 -8.97
N VAL A 349 -14.62 -29.19 -8.46
CA VAL A 349 -15.07 -30.52 -8.90
C VAL A 349 -16.05 -31.05 -7.87
N LEU A 350 -17.32 -31.15 -8.26
CA LEU A 350 -18.44 -31.45 -7.37
C LEU A 350 -19.11 -32.76 -7.82
N PRO A 351 -18.74 -33.93 -7.27
CA PRO A 351 -19.37 -35.18 -7.64
C PRO A 351 -20.84 -35.18 -7.19
N LEU A 352 -21.73 -35.67 -8.06
CA LEU A 352 -23.17 -35.72 -7.76
C LEU A 352 -23.48 -36.64 -6.57
N SER A 353 -22.65 -37.66 -6.34
CA SER A 353 -22.80 -38.61 -5.25
C SER A 353 -21.46 -38.94 -4.60
N LYS A 354 -21.49 -39.28 -3.31
CA LYS A 354 -20.33 -39.84 -2.59
C LYS A 354 -20.13 -41.34 -2.85
N LYS A 355 -21.01 -41.97 -3.64
CA LYS A 355 -20.92 -43.40 -3.97
C LYS A 355 -19.72 -43.65 -4.90
N PRO A 356 -18.81 -44.57 -4.57
CA PRO A 356 -17.61 -44.85 -5.38
C PRO A 356 -17.91 -45.22 -6.84
N GLU A 357 -19.08 -45.82 -7.09
CA GLU A 357 -19.53 -46.26 -8.41
C GLU A 357 -19.93 -45.11 -9.36
N LEU A 358 -20.08 -43.89 -8.82
CA LEU A 358 -20.57 -42.70 -9.52
C LEU A 358 -19.55 -41.55 -9.52
N ILE A 359 -18.32 -41.78 -9.02
CA ILE A 359 -17.23 -40.81 -8.93
C ILE A 359 -16.22 -41.04 -10.06
#